data_AF-A0A917DFD9-F1
#
_entry.id   AF-A0A917DFD9-F1
#
_cell.length_a   1.000
_cell.length_b   1.000
_cell.length_c   1.000
_cell.angle_alpha   90.00
_cell.angle_beta   90.00
_cell.angle_gamma   90.00
#
_symmetry.space_group_name_H-M   'P 1'
#
loop_
_entity.id
_entity.type
_entity.pdbx_description
1 polymer ?
#
loop_
_entity_poly.entity_id
_entity_poly.type
_entity_poly.pdbx_seq_one_letter_code
_entity_poly.pdbx_strand_id
1 'polypeptide(L)'
;MTETVIVALIGVGGTLLGAFGGGHLANRHANKQLDARRQFEVHDAARSIVVTTLVAARAWRAAASGASMVVAAGEDRSVIDKYMRDDFFDSYSGQQIREHGAAFDRAVTEAKLLISNAPLREEIDSLQQLQTGWWGQVLDPSFELRKEGADKVERLRPWIRFNARFDRALAQVEATASRSIASQL
;
A
#
# COMPACT_ATOMS: atom_id res chain seq x y z
N MET A 1 -3.53 -79.04 48.53
CA MET A 1 -3.26 -77.59 48.34
C MET A 1 -2.47 -77.49 47.03
N THR A 2 -3.08 -77.27 45.86
CA THR A 2 -3.36 -75.93 45.24
C THR A 2 -2.08 -75.07 45.25
N GLU A 3 -1.45 -74.64 44.15
CA GLU A 3 -1.93 -74.23 42.83
C GLU A 3 -0.82 -74.31 41.76
N THR A 4 -1.21 -74.68 40.54
CA THR A 4 -0.53 -74.39 39.27
C THR A 4 -0.52 -72.88 39.03
N VAL A 5 0.67 -72.27 38.98
CA VAL A 5 0.83 -70.89 38.52
C VAL A 5 1.01 -70.89 37.00
N ILE A 6 -0.08 -70.64 36.29
CA ILE A 6 -0.10 -70.26 34.87
C ILE A 6 0.04 -68.74 34.83
N VAL A 7 1.19 -68.22 34.38
CA VAL A 7 1.32 -66.81 33.98
C VAL A 7 1.36 -66.74 32.46
N ALA A 8 0.30 -66.17 31.92
CA ALA A 8 0.00 -66.07 30.51
C ALA A 8 0.91 -65.05 29.78
N LEU A 9 1.44 -65.49 28.65
CA LEU A 9 2.00 -64.68 27.57
C LEU A 9 0.85 -63.98 26.81
N ILE A 10 0.34 -62.84 27.30
CA ILE A 10 -0.56 -61.98 26.51
C ILE A 10 -0.32 -60.51 26.92
N GLY A 11 0.20 -59.67 26.02
CA GLY A 11 0.15 -58.22 26.28
C GLY A 11 1.12 -57.27 25.59
N VAL A 12 1.83 -57.61 24.51
CA VAL A 12 2.52 -56.58 23.68
C VAL A 12 1.80 -56.35 22.35
N GLY A 13 0.46 -56.43 22.38
CA GLY A 13 -0.43 -55.98 21.30
C GLY A 13 -0.91 -54.54 21.45
N GLY A 14 -0.51 -53.82 22.51
CA GLY A 14 -1.04 -52.49 22.83
C GLY A 14 -0.27 -51.31 22.23
N THR A 15 0.99 -51.49 21.84
CA THR A 15 1.88 -50.34 21.52
C THR A 15 1.84 -49.91 20.05
N LEU A 16 1.35 -50.74 19.14
CA LEU A 16 1.33 -50.41 17.70
C LEU A 16 0.05 -49.67 17.25
N LEU A 17 -1.06 -49.77 17.98
CA LEU A 17 -2.32 -49.10 17.63
C LEU A 17 -2.36 -47.61 18.01
N GLY A 18 -1.56 -47.17 19.00
CA GLY A 18 -1.47 -45.76 19.39
C GLY A 18 -0.65 -44.88 18.42
N ALA A 19 0.32 -45.48 17.72
CA ALA A 19 1.21 -44.74 16.82
C ALA A 19 0.55 -44.36 15.48
N PHE A 20 -0.36 -45.19 14.97
CA PHE A 20 -1.06 -44.92 13.69
C PHE A 20 -2.22 -43.91 13.83
N GLY A 21 -2.87 -43.82 15.01
CA GLY A 21 -3.89 -42.80 15.28
C GLY A 21 -3.31 -41.43 15.65
N GLY A 22 -2.19 -41.40 16.39
CA GLY A 22 -1.53 -40.17 16.84
C GLY A 22 -0.86 -39.38 15.71
N GLY A 23 -0.26 -40.06 14.72
CA GLY A 23 0.42 -39.41 13.60
C GLY A 23 -0.51 -38.59 12.69
N HIS A 24 -1.77 -39.02 12.50
CA HIS A 24 -2.73 -38.29 11.66
C HIS A 24 -3.28 -37.03 12.36
N LEU A 25 -3.49 -37.09 13.69
CA LEU A 25 -3.90 -35.92 14.48
C LEU A 25 -2.73 -34.93 14.67
N ALA A 26 -1.51 -35.42 14.94
CA ALA A 26 -0.32 -34.58 15.04
C ALA A 26 0.00 -33.88 13.71
N ASN A 27 -0.11 -34.57 12.57
CA ASN A 27 0.04 -33.95 11.25
C ASN A 27 -1.07 -32.93 10.95
N ARG A 28 -2.33 -33.17 11.37
CA ARG A 28 -3.39 -32.18 11.23
C ARG A 28 -3.15 -30.94 12.09
N HIS A 29 -2.63 -31.09 13.30
CA HIS A 29 -2.29 -29.97 14.16
C HIS A 29 -1.05 -29.20 13.67
N ALA A 30 -0.02 -29.90 13.19
CA ALA A 30 1.16 -29.28 12.59
C ALA A 30 0.82 -28.53 11.30
N ASN A 31 -0.01 -29.09 10.42
CA ASN A 31 -0.48 -28.41 9.21
C ASN A 31 -1.33 -27.19 9.55
N LYS A 32 -2.25 -27.28 10.51
CA LYS A 32 -3.02 -26.11 10.97
C LYS A 32 -2.13 -25.02 11.56
N GLN A 33 -1.08 -25.38 12.30
CA GLN A 33 -0.12 -24.41 12.84
C GLN A 33 0.73 -23.77 11.73
N LEU A 34 1.15 -24.53 10.72
CA LEU A 34 1.88 -24.02 9.56
C LEU A 34 1.00 -23.11 8.70
N ASP A 35 -0.26 -23.47 8.47
CA ASP A 35 -1.22 -22.64 7.74
C ASP A 35 -1.53 -21.35 8.51
N ALA A 36 -1.70 -21.43 9.84
CA ALA A 36 -1.89 -20.26 10.68
C ALA A 36 -0.65 -19.33 10.67
N ARG A 37 0.57 -19.88 10.69
CA ARG A 37 1.80 -19.08 10.55
C ARG A 37 1.91 -18.41 9.18
N ARG A 38 1.62 -19.13 8.10
CA ARG A 38 1.62 -18.57 6.74
C ARG A 38 0.60 -17.45 6.60
N GLN A 39 -0.61 -17.63 7.15
CA GLN A 39 -1.63 -16.58 7.16
C GLN A 39 -1.13 -15.36 7.94
N PHE A 40 -0.52 -15.55 9.10
CA PHE A 40 0.03 -14.46 9.91
C PHE A 40 1.13 -13.68 9.17
N GLU A 41 2.07 -14.37 8.51
CA GLU A 41 3.12 -13.75 7.69
C GLU A 41 2.54 -12.92 6.54
N VAL A 42 1.51 -13.43 5.86
CA VAL A 42 0.82 -12.70 4.78
C VAL A 42 0.09 -11.47 5.33
N HIS A 43 -0.56 -11.58 6.50
CA HIS A 43 -1.24 -10.45 7.12
C HIS A 43 -0.27 -9.34 7.56
N ASP A 44 0.89 -9.70 8.11
CA ASP A 44 1.91 -8.73 8.51
C ASP A 44 2.54 -8.05 7.29
N ALA A 45 2.82 -8.83 6.24
CA ALA A 45 3.23 -8.29 4.94
C ALA A 45 2.19 -7.32 4.35
N ALA A 46 0.89 -7.66 4.44
CA ALA A 46 -0.20 -6.81 3.97
C ALA A 46 -0.32 -5.50 4.78
N ARG A 47 -0.04 -5.52 6.10
CA ARG A 47 0.01 -4.27 6.90
C ARG A 47 1.21 -3.41 6.52
N SER A 48 2.38 -4.04 6.42
CA SER A 48 3.62 -3.37 6.03
C SER A 48 3.49 -2.70 4.66
N ILE A 49 2.86 -3.36 3.70
CA ILE A 49 2.72 -2.79 2.36
C ILE A 49 1.74 -1.60 2.34
N VAL A 50 0.65 -1.64 3.11
CA VAL A 50 -0.26 -0.49 3.24
C VAL A 50 0.47 0.73 3.80
N VAL A 51 1.28 0.54 4.86
CA VAL A 51 2.10 1.63 5.43
C VAL A 51 3.07 2.17 4.37
N THR A 52 3.73 1.28 3.63
CA THR A 52 4.65 1.65 2.55
C THR A 52 3.95 2.47 1.47
N THR A 53 2.76 2.06 1.03
CA THR A 53 1.93 2.81 0.07
C THR A 53 1.59 4.21 0.58
N LEU A 54 1.16 4.33 1.84
CA LEU A 54 0.81 5.62 2.44
C LEU A 54 2.02 6.56 2.58
N VAL A 55 3.17 6.02 2.98
CA VAL A 55 4.42 6.78 3.08
C VAL A 55 4.86 7.27 1.70
N ALA A 56 4.85 6.39 0.69
CA ALA A 56 5.21 6.75 -0.67
C ALA A 56 4.26 7.81 -1.25
N ALA A 57 2.95 7.67 -1.04
CA ALA A 57 1.96 8.65 -1.46
C ALA A 57 2.18 10.03 -0.82
N ARG A 58 2.49 10.08 0.49
CA ARG A 58 2.81 11.31 1.20
C ARG A 58 4.09 11.97 0.69
N ALA A 59 5.13 11.17 0.43
CA ALA A 59 6.39 11.66 -0.11
C ALA A 59 6.20 12.26 -1.52
N TRP A 60 5.43 11.58 -2.38
CA TRP A 60 5.08 12.10 -3.69
C TRP A 60 4.31 13.43 -3.59
N ARG A 61 3.29 13.51 -2.72
CA ARG A 61 2.51 14.73 -2.50
C ARG A 61 3.39 15.90 -2.02
N ALA A 62 4.33 15.63 -1.10
CA ALA A 62 5.27 16.64 -0.61
C ALA A 62 6.16 17.18 -1.74
N ALA A 63 6.70 16.30 -2.57
CA ALA A 63 7.48 16.69 -3.76
C ALA A 63 6.62 17.51 -4.75
N ALA A 64 5.38 17.08 -5.01
CA ALA A 64 4.45 17.76 -5.91
C ALA A 64 4.02 19.15 -5.40
N SER A 65 3.99 19.34 -4.08
CA SER A 65 3.76 20.65 -3.45
C SER A 65 4.87 21.63 -3.80
N GLY A 66 6.13 21.19 -3.73
CA GLY A 66 7.29 22.02 -4.07
C GLY A 66 7.22 22.55 -5.50
N ALA A 67 6.92 21.68 -6.46
CA ALA A 67 6.73 22.09 -7.86
C ALA A 67 5.59 23.10 -8.06
N SER A 68 4.43 22.85 -7.44
CA SER A 68 3.28 23.73 -7.55
C SER A 68 3.56 25.13 -6.98
N MET A 69 4.39 25.21 -5.92
CA MET A 69 4.83 26.49 -5.35
C MET A 69 5.84 27.23 -6.24
N VAL A 70 6.73 26.51 -6.95
CA VAL A 70 7.66 27.12 -7.91
C VAL A 70 6.92 27.67 -9.12
N VAL A 71 5.96 26.90 -9.68
CA VAL A 71 5.10 27.37 -10.79
C VAL A 71 4.32 28.62 -10.37
N ALA A 72 3.79 28.63 -9.15
CA ALA A 72 3.06 29.79 -8.62
C ALA A 72 3.95 31.01 -8.29
N ALA A 73 5.28 30.83 -8.20
CA ALA A 73 6.22 31.92 -7.97
C ALA A 73 6.70 32.60 -9.27
N GLY A 74 6.57 31.93 -10.43
CA GLY A 74 6.85 32.55 -11.73
C GLY A 74 5.79 33.58 -12.08
N GLU A 75 6.18 34.86 -12.21
CA GLU A 75 5.21 35.94 -12.45
C GLU A 75 4.67 35.93 -13.89
N ASP A 76 5.54 35.64 -14.87
CA ASP A 76 5.21 35.62 -16.31
C ASP A 76 5.07 34.20 -16.88
N ARG A 77 4.16 34.01 -17.84
CA ARG A 77 3.92 32.70 -18.49
C ARG A 77 5.10 32.23 -19.29
N SER A 78 5.85 33.14 -19.90
CA SER A 78 7.09 32.79 -20.60
C SER A 78 8.09 32.08 -19.68
N VAL A 79 8.17 32.51 -18.41
CA VAL A 79 9.01 31.93 -17.36
C VAL A 79 8.44 30.60 -16.86
N ILE A 80 7.13 30.51 -16.66
CA ILE A 80 6.46 29.25 -16.27
C ILE A 80 6.62 28.20 -17.36
N ASP A 81 6.40 28.56 -18.62
CA ASP A 81 6.47 27.65 -19.75
C ASP A 81 7.89 27.15 -19.97
N LYS A 82 8.89 28.04 -19.86
CA LYS A 82 10.30 27.67 -19.91
C LYS A 82 10.66 26.77 -18.74
N TYR A 83 10.26 27.13 -17.52
CA TYR A 83 10.47 26.29 -16.36
C TYR A 83 9.82 24.91 -16.57
N MET A 84 8.55 24.82 -16.96
CA MET A 84 7.84 23.55 -17.15
C MET A 84 8.37 22.69 -18.31
N ARG A 85 8.88 23.29 -19.39
CA ARG A 85 9.40 22.57 -20.56
C ARG A 85 10.87 22.19 -20.41
N ASP A 86 11.70 23.15 -20.03
CA ASP A 86 13.15 23.03 -20.16
C ASP A 86 13.78 22.70 -18.82
N ASP A 87 13.30 23.30 -17.73
CA ASP A 87 13.98 23.19 -16.43
C ASP A 87 13.28 22.22 -15.47
N PHE A 88 11.99 21.95 -15.62
CA PHE A 88 11.19 21.29 -14.58
C PHE A 88 11.59 19.83 -14.49
N PHE A 89 11.66 19.16 -15.63
CA PHE A 89 12.07 17.77 -15.67
C PHE A 89 13.55 17.57 -15.31
N ASP A 90 14.38 18.58 -15.54
CA ASP A 90 15.83 18.54 -15.24
C ASP A 90 16.18 19.16 -13.88
N SER A 91 15.21 19.81 -13.23
CA SER A 91 15.35 20.36 -11.88
C SER A 91 15.27 19.26 -10.83
N TYR A 92 15.95 19.52 -9.71
CA TYR A 92 15.87 18.70 -8.50
C TYR A 92 14.42 18.39 -8.10
N SER A 93 13.52 19.38 -8.22
CA SER A 93 12.10 19.25 -7.89
C SER A 93 11.36 18.26 -8.80
N GLY A 94 11.59 18.30 -10.12
CA GLY A 94 10.93 17.39 -11.05
C GLY A 94 11.50 15.97 -10.98
N GLN A 95 12.80 15.82 -10.72
CA GLN A 95 13.40 14.52 -10.44
C GLN A 95 12.77 13.87 -9.20
N GLN A 96 12.67 14.61 -8.08
CA GLN A 96 12.03 14.11 -6.86
C GLN A 96 10.59 13.65 -7.08
N ILE A 97 9.80 14.40 -7.85
CA ILE A 97 8.41 14.01 -8.12
C ILE A 97 8.35 12.71 -8.92
N ARG A 98 9.22 12.52 -9.92
CA ARG A 98 9.28 11.28 -10.70
C ARG A 98 9.73 10.11 -9.83
N GLU A 99 10.76 10.30 -9.02
CA GLU A 99 11.29 9.26 -8.13
C GLU A 99 10.25 8.82 -7.09
N HIS A 100 9.60 9.78 -6.44
CA HIS A 100 8.54 9.49 -5.48
C HIS A 100 7.28 8.96 -6.16
N GLY A 101 6.99 9.38 -7.40
CA GLY A 101 5.89 8.85 -8.21
C GLY A 101 6.12 7.38 -8.55
N ALA A 102 7.31 7.04 -9.04
CA ALA A 102 7.69 5.66 -9.32
C ALA A 102 7.75 4.79 -8.06
N ALA A 103 8.19 5.35 -6.92
CA ALA A 103 8.15 4.65 -5.64
C ALA A 103 6.70 4.38 -5.20
N PHE A 104 5.81 5.35 -5.38
CA PHE A 104 4.39 5.17 -5.09
C PHE A 104 3.74 4.14 -6.02
N ASP A 105 4.01 4.17 -7.33
CA ASP A 105 3.51 3.19 -8.29
C ASP A 105 3.97 1.76 -7.95
N ARG A 106 5.25 1.59 -7.58
CA ARG A 106 5.75 0.29 -7.10
C ARG A 106 5.01 -0.17 -5.85
N ALA A 107 4.88 0.70 -4.85
CA ALA A 107 4.18 0.38 -3.61
C ALA A 107 2.70 0.03 -3.85
N VAL A 108 2.03 0.67 -4.81
CA VAL A 108 0.66 0.34 -5.20
C VAL A 108 0.59 -1.02 -5.89
N THR A 109 1.49 -1.31 -6.84
CA THR A 109 1.54 -2.62 -7.50
C THR A 109 1.77 -3.74 -6.50
N GLU A 110 2.72 -3.58 -5.56
CA GLU A 110 2.97 -4.53 -4.49
C GLU A 110 1.74 -4.68 -3.57
N ALA A 111 1.09 -3.57 -3.19
CA ALA A 111 -0.12 -3.60 -2.38
C ALA A 111 -1.26 -4.37 -3.07
N LYS A 112 -1.47 -4.19 -4.38
CA LYS A 112 -2.48 -4.91 -5.16
C LYS A 112 -2.26 -6.43 -5.21
N LEU A 113 -1.01 -6.86 -5.09
CA LEU A 113 -0.64 -8.29 -5.08
C LEU A 113 -0.89 -8.92 -3.70
N LEU A 114 -0.62 -8.18 -2.62
CA LEU A 114 -0.66 -8.71 -1.24
C LEU A 114 -2.00 -8.49 -0.54
N ILE A 115 -2.75 -7.46 -0.91
CA ILE A 115 -4.02 -7.13 -0.27
C ILE A 115 -5.15 -7.87 -1.00
N SER A 116 -5.86 -8.73 -0.26
CA SER A 116 -7.06 -9.42 -0.74
C SER A 116 -8.36 -8.66 -0.44
N ASN A 117 -8.30 -7.65 0.43
CA ASN A 117 -9.46 -6.82 0.80
C ASN A 117 -9.85 -5.89 -0.37
N ALA A 118 -10.98 -6.18 -1.02
CA ALA A 118 -11.44 -5.43 -2.19
C ALA A 118 -11.65 -3.92 -1.91
N PRO A 119 -12.35 -3.50 -0.83
CA PRO A 119 -12.50 -2.08 -0.50
C PRO A 119 -11.16 -1.36 -0.38
N LEU A 120 -10.17 -1.96 0.30
CA LEU A 120 -8.86 -1.35 0.46
C LEU A 120 -8.10 -1.23 -0.86
N ARG A 121 -8.22 -2.22 -1.75
CA ARG A 121 -7.64 -2.14 -3.10
C ARG A 121 -8.25 -1.01 -3.91
N GLU A 122 -9.57 -0.86 -3.89
CA GLU A 122 -10.29 0.20 -4.61
C GLU A 122 -9.88 1.61 -4.13
N GLU A 123 -9.68 1.79 -2.82
CA GLU A 123 -9.20 3.05 -2.25
C GLU A 123 -7.75 3.34 -2.68
N ILE A 124 -6.88 2.33 -2.68
CA ILE A 124 -5.49 2.46 -3.16
C ILE A 124 -5.46 2.76 -4.67
N ASP A 125 -6.32 2.11 -5.45
CA ASP A 125 -6.50 2.37 -6.89
C ASP A 125 -6.95 3.81 -7.14
N SER A 126 -7.94 4.26 -6.39
CA SER A 126 -8.45 5.64 -6.47
C SER A 126 -7.37 6.66 -6.12
N LEU A 127 -6.54 6.38 -5.11
CA LEU A 127 -5.42 7.22 -4.75
C LEU A 127 -4.37 7.31 -5.88
N GLN A 128 -4.05 6.18 -6.52
CA GLN A 128 -3.15 6.14 -7.67
C GLN A 128 -3.73 6.92 -8.87
N GLN A 129 -5.02 6.75 -9.16
CA GLN A 129 -5.70 7.47 -10.23
C GLN A 129 -5.69 8.98 -10.01
N LEU A 130 -5.85 9.45 -8.76
CA LEU A 130 -5.73 10.86 -8.42
C LEU A 130 -4.32 11.39 -8.73
N GLN A 131 -3.27 10.65 -8.34
CA GLN A 131 -1.88 11.01 -8.64
C GLN A 131 -1.63 11.11 -10.15
N THR A 132 -2.01 10.08 -10.90
CA THR A 132 -1.79 10.00 -12.35
C THR A 132 -2.60 11.07 -13.08
N GLY A 133 -3.84 11.30 -12.66
CA GLY A 133 -4.70 12.34 -13.23
C GLY A 133 -4.15 13.74 -13.00
N TRP A 134 -3.64 14.04 -11.80
CA TRP A 134 -2.98 15.32 -11.52
C TRP A 134 -1.73 15.50 -12.39
N TRP A 135 -0.90 14.45 -12.50
CA TRP A 135 0.30 14.52 -13.33
C TRP A 135 -0.03 14.80 -14.80
N GLY A 136 -1.04 14.11 -15.36
CA GLY A 136 -1.52 14.38 -16.71
C GLY A 136 -1.99 15.83 -16.90
N GLN A 137 -2.74 16.37 -15.94
CA GLN A 137 -3.21 17.76 -15.97
C GLN A 137 -2.06 18.76 -15.89
N VAL A 138 -1.08 18.57 -15.01
CA VAL A 138 0.06 19.49 -14.88
C VAL A 138 0.88 19.57 -16.16
N LEU A 139 0.96 18.46 -16.91
CA LEU A 139 1.67 18.39 -18.18
C LEU A 139 0.88 18.98 -19.36
N ASP A 140 -0.43 19.14 -19.23
CA ASP A 140 -1.30 19.75 -20.24
C ASP A 140 -0.97 21.25 -20.40
N PRO A 141 -0.61 21.72 -21.61
CA PRO A 141 -0.36 23.14 -21.87
C PRO A 141 -1.56 24.07 -21.58
N SER A 142 -2.78 23.54 -21.59
CA SER A 142 -4.01 24.29 -21.33
C SER A 142 -4.35 24.41 -19.84
N PHE A 143 -3.57 23.78 -18.97
CA PHE A 143 -3.89 23.70 -17.54
C PHE A 143 -3.86 25.05 -16.84
N GLU A 144 -4.73 25.22 -15.84
CA GLU A 144 -4.98 26.52 -15.21
C GLU A 144 -3.74 27.11 -14.49
N LEU A 145 -2.81 26.26 -14.03
CA LEU A 145 -1.52 26.71 -13.49
C LEU A 145 -0.67 27.51 -14.49
N ARG A 146 -0.96 27.39 -15.79
CA ARG A 146 -0.21 28.00 -16.91
C ARG A 146 -0.92 29.19 -17.55
N LYS A 147 -2.07 29.63 -17.01
CA LYS A 147 -2.84 30.77 -17.54
C LYS A 147 -2.14 32.11 -17.23
N GLU A 148 -2.00 32.96 -18.25
CA GLU A 148 -1.50 34.33 -18.14
C GLU A 148 -2.41 35.22 -17.29
N GLY A 149 -1.81 36.17 -16.56
CA GLY A 149 -2.53 37.26 -15.88
C GLY A 149 -3.29 36.87 -14.61
N ALA A 150 -3.43 35.57 -14.30
CA ALA A 150 -3.97 35.11 -13.02
C ALA A 150 -3.03 35.47 -11.87
N ASP A 151 -3.55 35.93 -10.73
CA ASP A 151 -2.74 36.12 -9.54
C ASP A 151 -2.24 34.77 -8.97
N LYS A 152 -1.26 34.81 -8.06
CA LYS A 152 -0.65 33.62 -7.46
C LYS A 152 -1.67 32.69 -6.79
N VAL A 153 -2.71 33.25 -6.17
CA VAL A 153 -3.75 32.50 -5.45
C VAL A 153 -4.65 31.77 -6.44
N GLU A 154 -5.02 32.43 -7.53
CA GLU A 154 -5.81 31.84 -8.61
C GLU A 154 -5.08 30.67 -9.27
N ARG A 155 -3.78 30.83 -9.54
CA ARG A 155 -2.96 29.75 -10.10
C ARG A 155 -2.87 28.55 -9.16
N LEU A 156 -2.75 28.74 -7.85
CA LEU A 156 -2.67 27.64 -6.88
C LEU A 156 -4.01 26.96 -6.58
N ARG A 157 -5.14 27.57 -6.95
CA ARG A 157 -6.48 27.06 -6.65
C ARG A 157 -6.72 25.60 -7.11
N PRO A 158 -6.30 25.16 -8.32
CA PRO A 158 -6.38 23.76 -8.74
C PRO A 158 -5.56 22.83 -7.84
N TRP A 159 -4.32 23.22 -7.49
CA TRP A 159 -3.47 22.43 -6.58
C TRP A 159 -4.10 22.31 -5.20
N ILE A 160 -4.63 23.39 -4.63
CA ILE A 160 -5.28 23.38 -3.31
C ILE A 160 -6.47 22.40 -3.32
N ARG A 161 -7.30 22.43 -4.36
CA ARG A 161 -8.45 21.51 -4.51
C ARG A 161 -7.99 20.07 -4.66
N PHE A 162 -6.95 19.82 -5.47
CA PHE A 162 -6.36 18.50 -5.63
C PHE A 162 -5.79 17.99 -4.30
N ASN A 163 -4.98 18.77 -3.61
CA ASN A 163 -4.32 18.40 -2.37
C ASN A 163 -5.35 18.02 -1.29
N ALA A 164 -6.43 18.79 -1.17
CA ALA A 164 -7.53 18.47 -0.26
C ALA A 164 -8.32 17.21 -0.66
N ARG A 165 -8.38 16.84 -1.95
CA ARG A 165 -8.95 15.56 -2.40
C ARG A 165 -7.99 14.40 -2.10
N PHE A 166 -6.71 14.58 -2.37
CA PHE A 166 -5.68 13.58 -2.13
C PHE A 166 -5.55 13.25 -0.63
N ASP A 167 -5.60 14.26 0.25
CA ASP A 167 -5.57 14.06 1.71
C ASP A 167 -6.79 13.28 2.21
N ARG A 168 -7.97 13.53 1.62
CA ARG A 168 -9.17 12.75 1.94
C ARG A 168 -9.03 11.29 1.50
N ALA A 169 -8.51 11.05 0.31
CA ALA A 169 -8.26 9.69 -0.18
C ALA A 169 -7.23 8.96 0.69
N LEU A 170 -6.14 9.64 1.11
CA LEU A 170 -5.18 9.08 2.07
C LEU A 170 -5.85 8.66 3.38
N ALA A 171 -6.68 9.54 3.95
CA ALA A 171 -7.41 9.25 5.18
C ALA A 171 -8.41 8.10 5.01
N GLN A 172 -9.03 7.95 3.84
CA GLN A 172 -9.91 6.83 3.52
C GLN A 172 -9.16 5.50 3.46
N VAL A 173 -7.99 5.46 2.81
CA VAL A 173 -7.12 4.27 2.81
C VAL A 173 -6.75 3.88 4.25
N GLU A 174 -6.35 4.84 5.08
CA GLU A 174 -6.01 4.60 6.49
C GLU A 174 -7.18 4.06 7.31
N ALA A 175 -8.35 4.66 7.16
CA ALA A 175 -9.56 4.23 7.86
C ALA A 175 -10.00 2.83 7.43
N THR A 176 -9.96 2.54 6.13
CA THR A 176 -10.33 1.22 5.58
C THR A 176 -9.32 0.14 5.97
N ALA A 177 -8.02 0.46 5.97
CA ALA A 177 -6.99 -0.45 6.47
C ALA A 177 -7.18 -0.75 7.96
N SER A 178 -7.40 0.28 8.77
CA SER A 178 -7.61 0.13 10.22
C SER A 178 -8.83 -0.74 10.55
N ARG A 179 -9.95 -0.55 9.83
CA ARG A 179 -11.15 -1.38 9.99
C ARG A 179 -10.91 -2.84 9.56
N SER A 180 -10.21 -3.03 8.44
CA SER A 180 -9.91 -4.36 7.92
C SER A 180 -9.03 -5.14 8.90
N ILE A 181 -8.06 -4.46 9.52
CA ILE A 181 -7.21 -5.00 10.57
C ILE A 181 -8.01 -5.34 11.83
N ALA A 182 -8.91 -4.46 12.27
CA ALA A 182 -9.73 -4.67 13.46
C ALA A 182 -10.74 -5.82 13.30
N SER A 183 -11.27 -6.04 12.10
CA SER A 183 -12.19 -7.16 11.81
C SER A 183 -11.55 -8.55 11.81
N GLN A 184 -10.22 -8.62 11.92
CA GLN A 184 -9.43 -9.85 11.88
C GLN A 184 -8.81 -10.22 13.25
N LEU A 185 -9.01 -9.39 14.27
CA LEU A 185 -8.63 -9.62 15.68
C LEU A 185 -9.85 -10.08 16.48
#